data_AF-A0A9E6CLD8-F1
#
_entry.id   AF-A0A9E6CLD8-F1
#
_cell.length_a   1.000
_cell.length_b   1.000
_cell.length_c   1.000
_cell.angle_alpha   90.00
_cell.angle_beta   90.00
_cell.angle_gamma   90.00
#
_symmetry.space_group_name_H-M   'P 1'
#
loop_
_entity.id
_entity.type
_entity.pdbx_description
1 polymer ?
#
loop_
_entity_poly.entity_id
_entity_poly.type
_entity_poly.pdbx_seq_one_letter_code
_entity_poly.pdbx_strand_id
1 'polypeptide(L)'
;MEKVKISSGKLRGIRMLADKEGKFRMLATDQRGSLRRMLGEVMGKDSGEIGFKDLATFKKSVIKILSPHSSATLTDPIYGYPYAAKCLPRNVGLLLATEQTGTELGGKSGKERKSRLQPGWDISKTKRAGANAVKLLIYYRGDASPEVVQYQKDTILKIGEGCEEYDLPYVLEIVSYPFKEDEGKDNPTFAKRKPEIVMDYTREFSKPEYKVNILKIEFPANLKYCREFSNGEFDGKKRESVYNLSEVKEYCKELANISSVPWVILSAGVDIKEFIVNVKLATENGASGFLGGRAIWQDAAKYYPDVEKMEEWLSTSGVNNFHKLYAASKNATPYFNHKSFKSFTNIELDLGGENWYVNYKGLK
;
A
#
# COMPACT_ATOMS: atom_id res chain seq x y z
N MET A 1 -24.18 -20.27 -12.00
CA MET A 1 -23.75 -18.98 -11.44
C MET A 1 -22.83 -18.30 -12.43
N GLU A 2 -22.96 -16.99 -12.63
CA GLU A 2 -22.12 -16.25 -13.57
C GLU A 2 -20.63 -16.25 -13.13
N LYS A 3 -19.76 -16.63 -14.04
CA LYS A 3 -18.30 -16.73 -13.86
C LYS A 3 -17.65 -15.35 -13.86
N VAL A 4 -16.54 -15.21 -13.14
CA VAL A 4 -15.75 -13.98 -13.09
C VAL A 4 -14.62 -14.11 -14.10
N LYS A 5 -14.66 -13.28 -15.15
CA LYS A 5 -13.62 -13.25 -16.18
C LYS A 5 -12.50 -12.30 -15.79
N ILE A 6 -11.26 -12.75 -16.00
CA ILE A 6 -10.06 -11.95 -15.75
C ILE A 6 -8.97 -12.31 -16.77
N SER A 7 -8.23 -11.32 -17.25
CA SER A 7 -7.12 -11.55 -18.17
C SER A 7 -5.99 -12.36 -17.51
N SER A 8 -5.22 -13.10 -18.32
CA SER A 8 -4.20 -14.03 -17.84
C SER A 8 -3.10 -13.34 -17.02
N GLY A 9 -2.60 -12.20 -17.50
CA GLY A 9 -1.57 -11.41 -16.81
C GLY A 9 -2.05 -10.89 -15.47
N LYS A 10 -3.25 -10.29 -15.39
CA LYS A 10 -3.86 -9.88 -14.13
C LYS A 10 -4.07 -11.04 -13.17
N LEU A 11 -4.63 -12.17 -13.61
CA LEU A 11 -4.82 -13.34 -12.73
C LEU A 11 -3.47 -13.85 -12.19
N ARG A 12 -2.48 -14.02 -13.07
CA ARG A 12 -1.16 -14.50 -12.67
C ARG A 12 -0.49 -13.53 -11.72
N GLY A 13 -0.58 -12.23 -12.00
CA GLY A 13 -0.02 -11.17 -11.16
C GLY A 13 -0.64 -11.16 -9.77
N ILE A 14 -1.98 -11.13 -9.64
CA ILE A 14 -2.68 -11.17 -8.34
C ILE A 14 -2.29 -12.43 -7.55
N ARG A 15 -2.20 -13.59 -8.22
CA ARG A 15 -1.74 -14.83 -7.59
C ARG A 15 -0.31 -14.76 -7.07
N MET A 16 0.58 -14.05 -7.76
CA MET A 16 1.95 -13.82 -7.30
C MET A 16 2.03 -12.82 -6.15
N LEU A 17 1.02 -11.96 -5.97
CA LEU A 17 0.97 -11.03 -4.85
C LEU A 17 0.51 -11.66 -3.54
N ALA A 18 -0.22 -12.77 -3.61
CA ALA A 18 -0.78 -13.47 -2.48
C ALA A 18 0.09 -14.64 -2.03
N ASP A 19 0.01 -15.02 -0.77
CA ASP A 19 0.59 -16.27 -0.28
C ASP A 19 -0.25 -17.49 -0.71
N LYS A 20 0.20 -18.68 -0.29
CA LYS A 20 -0.50 -19.96 -0.58
C LYS A 20 -1.93 -20.04 -0.03
N GLU A 21 -2.28 -19.21 0.96
CA GLU A 21 -3.63 -19.14 1.53
C GLU A 21 -4.50 -18.10 0.77
N GLY A 22 -3.95 -17.44 -0.25
CA GLY A 22 -4.62 -16.36 -0.98
C GLY A 22 -4.64 -15.02 -0.24
N LYS A 23 -3.81 -14.85 0.80
CA LYS A 23 -3.77 -13.62 1.62
C LYS A 23 -2.62 -12.72 1.16
N PHE A 24 -2.86 -11.41 1.16
CA PHE A 24 -1.84 -10.43 0.83
C PHE A 24 -1.06 -10.06 2.09
N ARG A 25 0.13 -10.63 2.26
CA ARG A 25 1.04 -10.34 3.38
C ARG A 25 2.32 -9.75 2.81
N MET A 26 2.27 -8.48 2.46
CA MET A 26 3.24 -7.87 1.54
C MET A 26 4.14 -6.84 2.25
N LEU A 27 5.37 -6.72 1.75
CA LEU A 27 6.39 -5.78 2.20
C LEU A 27 6.39 -4.52 1.31
N ALA A 28 6.47 -3.34 1.89
CA ALA A 28 6.66 -2.07 1.18
C ALA A 28 8.01 -1.41 1.54
N THR A 29 8.78 -1.08 0.51
CA THR A 29 10.10 -0.43 0.60
C THR A 29 10.27 0.72 -0.39
N ASP A 30 9.18 1.19 -1.02
CA ASP A 30 9.16 2.23 -2.07
C ASP A 30 9.32 3.68 -1.54
N GLN A 31 9.47 3.84 -0.22
CA GLN A 31 9.66 5.13 0.44
C GLN A 31 10.95 5.80 -0.02
N ARG A 32 10.85 7.02 -0.55
CA ARG A 32 11.99 7.81 -1.06
C ARG A 32 12.28 9.00 -0.14
N GLY A 33 11.47 10.07 -0.22
CA GLY A 33 11.68 11.27 0.59
C GLY A 33 11.59 11.03 2.10
N SER A 34 10.71 10.14 2.56
CA SER A 34 10.61 9.83 3.99
C SER A 34 11.78 9.00 4.52
N LEU A 35 12.31 8.05 3.74
CA LEU A 35 13.52 7.32 4.10
C LEU A 35 14.73 8.26 4.12
N ARG A 36 14.85 9.13 3.13
CA ARG A 36 15.91 10.15 3.03
C ARG A 36 15.96 11.02 4.28
N ARG A 37 14.81 11.53 4.75
CA ARG A 37 14.74 12.28 6.01
C ARG A 37 15.15 11.45 7.22
N MET A 38 14.66 10.22 7.33
CA MET A 38 14.98 9.32 8.44
C MET A 38 16.48 9.03 8.54
N LEU A 39 17.16 8.78 7.41
CA LEU A 39 18.61 8.59 7.39
C LEU A 39 19.35 9.89 7.70
N GLY A 40 18.86 11.04 7.22
CA GLY A 40 19.41 12.35 7.58
C GLY A 40 19.39 12.58 9.08
N GLU A 41 18.24 12.38 9.72
CA GLU A 41 18.06 12.50 11.17
C GLU A 41 19.03 11.59 11.94
N VAL A 42 19.16 10.31 11.56
CA VAL A 42 20.07 9.36 12.25
C VAL A 42 21.54 9.71 12.03
N MET A 43 21.91 10.16 10.83
CA MET A 43 23.30 10.50 10.50
C MET A 43 23.70 11.91 10.93
N GLY A 44 22.79 12.70 11.48
CA GLY A 44 23.02 14.11 11.79
C GLY A 44 23.29 14.97 10.55
N LYS A 45 22.65 14.64 9.42
CA LYS A 45 22.83 15.31 8.12
C LYS A 45 21.52 15.89 7.60
N ASP A 46 21.62 16.92 6.77
CA ASP A 46 20.47 17.39 6.01
C ASP A 46 20.01 16.30 5.04
N SER A 47 18.69 16.19 4.86
CA SER A 47 18.11 15.18 3.97
C SER A 47 18.58 15.32 2.51
N GLY A 48 19.00 16.52 2.10
CA GLY A 48 19.60 16.78 0.79
C GLY A 48 20.97 16.10 0.60
N GLU A 49 21.70 15.88 1.69
CA GLU A 49 23.04 15.26 1.68
C GLU A 49 22.99 13.74 1.61
N ILE A 50 21.85 13.12 1.92
CA ILE A 50 21.68 11.66 1.85
C ILE A 50 21.71 11.23 0.38
N GLY A 51 22.73 10.46 0.02
CA GLY A 51 23.02 10.13 -1.36
C GLY A 51 22.10 9.06 -1.93
N PHE A 52 22.21 8.87 -3.24
CA PHE A 52 21.59 7.75 -3.93
C PHE A 52 22.02 6.40 -3.32
N LYS A 53 23.33 6.24 -3.05
CA LYS A 53 23.90 4.99 -2.51
C LYS A 53 23.36 4.66 -1.12
N ASP A 54 23.05 5.65 -0.29
CA ASP A 54 22.50 5.42 1.04
C ASP A 54 21.11 4.78 0.96
N LEU A 55 20.23 5.38 0.15
CA LEU A 55 18.89 4.85 -0.07
C LEU A 55 18.92 3.46 -0.71
N ALA A 56 19.79 3.24 -1.70
CA ALA A 56 19.93 1.97 -2.39
C ALA A 56 20.46 0.87 -1.45
N THR A 57 21.48 1.17 -0.65
CA THR A 57 22.07 0.23 0.34
C THR A 57 21.02 -0.17 1.38
N PHE A 58 20.35 0.80 1.98
CA PHE A 58 19.30 0.54 2.97
C PHE A 58 18.19 -0.36 2.40
N LYS A 59 17.64 0.02 1.23
CA LYS A 59 16.56 -0.75 0.57
C LYS A 59 17.00 -2.16 0.22
N LYS A 60 18.23 -2.33 -0.30
CA LYS A 60 18.76 -3.64 -0.64
C LYS A 60 18.82 -4.56 0.57
N SER A 61 19.29 -4.08 1.73
CA SER A 61 19.34 -4.88 2.97
C SER A 61 17.94 -5.25 3.45
N VAL A 62 16.99 -4.30 3.46
CA VAL A 62 15.59 -4.58 3.81
C VAL A 62 14.98 -5.64 2.89
N ILE A 63 15.16 -5.50 1.57
CA ILE A 63 14.62 -6.45 0.58
C ILE A 63 15.28 -7.82 0.75
N LYS A 64 16.62 -7.88 0.80
CA LYS A 64 17.39 -9.13 0.96
C LYS A 64 16.91 -9.96 2.14
N ILE A 65 16.65 -9.32 3.27
CA ILE A 65 16.37 -10.01 4.54
C ILE A 65 14.89 -10.26 4.73
N LEU A 66 14.03 -9.29 4.40
CA LEU A 66 12.60 -9.37 4.74
C LEU A 66 11.72 -9.88 3.59
N SER A 67 12.15 -9.75 2.33
CA SER A 67 11.36 -10.24 1.18
C SER A 67 11.01 -11.73 1.28
N PRO A 68 11.91 -12.65 1.73
CA PRO A 68 11.59 -14.07 1.92
C PRO A 68 10.41 -14.36 2.87
N HIS A 69 10.07 -13.41 3.75
CA HIS A 69 8.97 -13.54 4.72
C HIS A 69 7.66 -12.93 4.20
N SER A 70 7.66 -12.35 3.00
CA SER A 70 6.48 -11.69 2.42
C SER A 70 5.95 -12.48 1.22
N SER A 71 4.65 -12.37 0.97
CA SER A 71 4.04 -12.84 -0.29
C SER A 71 4.50 -12.04 -1.50
N ALA A 72 4.70 -10.73 -1.33
CA ALA A 72 5.19 -9.82 -2.36
C ALA A 72 5.96 -8.66 -1.75
N THR A 73 6.87 -8.09 -2.54
CA THR A 73 7.65 -6.90 -2.20
C THR A 73 7.36 -5.77 -3.17
N LEU A 74 6.89 -4.64 -2.63
CA LEU A 74 6.79 -3.36 -3.30
C LEU A 74 8.11 -2.59 -3.11
N THR A 75 8.68 -2.12 -4.21
CA THR A 75 9.84 -1.22 -4.20
C THR A 75 9.72 -0.15 -5.29
N ASP A 76 10.67 0.77 -5.35
CA ASP A 76 10.72 1.84 -6.35
C ASP A 76 11.73 1.54 -7.48
N PRO A 77 11.49 2.05 -8.70
CA PRO A 77 12.36 1.80 -9.85
C PRO A 77 13.67 2.60 -9.83
N ILE A 78 13.88 3.47 -8.84
CA ILE A 78 15.01 4.41 -8.80
C ILE A 78 16.15 3.85 -7.96
N TYR A 79 15.87 3.54 -6.69
CA TYR A 79 16.87 3.15 -5.70
C TYR A 79 16.77 1.66 -5.35
N GLY A 80 15.55 1.15 -5.19
CA GLY A 80 15.32 -0.20 -4.68
C GLY A 80 15.55 -1.28 -5.74
N TYR A 81 14.71 -1.32 -6.76
CA TYR A 81 14.73 -2.41 -7.75
C TYR A 81 16.10 -2.58 -8.43
N PRO A 82 16.78 -1.54 -8.95
CA PRO A 82 18.05 -1.73 -9.65
C PRO A 82 19.16 -2.37 -8.79
N TYR A 83 19.11 -2.21 -7.47
CA TYR A 83 20.14 -2.71 -6.54
C TYR A 83 19.77 -4.02 -5.85
N ALA A 84 18.46 -4.29 -5.74
CA ALA A 84 17.93 -5.42 -5.01
C ALA A 84 17.36 -6.53 -5.91
N ALA A 85 17.31 -6.34 -7.24
CA ALA A 85 16.73 -7.32 -8.16
C ALA A 85 17.27 -8.75 -7.96
N LYS A 86 18.58 -8.91 -7.74
CA LYS A 86 19.22 -10.21 -7.48
C LYS A 86 18.89 -10.82 -6.10
N CYS A 87 18.33 -10.03 -5.19
CA CYS A 87 17.99 -10.42 -3.83
C CYS A 87 16.52 -10.81 -3.68
N LEU A 88 15.68 -10.54 -4.68
CA LEU A 88 14.27 -10.92 -4.67
C LEU A 88 14.14 -12.46 -4.80
N PRO A 89 13.42 -13.13 -3.88
CA PRO A 89 13.17 -14.56 -4.01
C PRO A 89 12.30 -14.89 -5.21
N ARG A 90 12.55 -16.06 -5.85
CA ARG A 90 11.83 -16.49 -7.07
C ARG A 90 10.32 -16.65 -6.89
N ASN A 91 9.88 -16.91 -5.66
CA ASN A 91 8.50 -17.19 -5.29
C ASN A 91 7.80 -15.99 -4.62
N VAL A 92 8.41 -14.81 -4.61
CA VAL A 92 7.85 -13.59 -4.02
C VAL A 92 7.45 -12.63 -5.14
N GLY A 93 6.22 -12.14 -5.11
CA GLY A 93 5.73 -11.18 -6.09
C GLY A 93 6.49 -9.85 -6.03
N LEU A 94 6.59 -9.16 -7.17
CA LEU A 94 7.19 -7.84 -7.29
C LEU A 94 6.14 -6.81 -7.67
N LEU A 95 6.07 -5.71 -6.91
CA LEU A 95 5.35 -4.50 -7.31
C LEU A 95 6.35 -3.35 -7.48
N LEU A 96 6.13 -2.52 -8.50
CA LEU A 96 6.90 -1.29 -8.69
C LEU A 96 6.01 -0.06 -8.58
N ALA A 97 6.47 0.92 -7.79
CA ALA A 97 5.83 2.21 -7.66
C ALA A 97 5.98 3.05 -8.94
N THR A 98 4.92 3.73 -9.35
CA THR A 98 4.90 4.59 -10.55
C THR A 98 4.77 6.08 -10.25
N GLU A 99 4.42 6.47 -9.01
CA GLU A 99 4.36 7.87 -8.62
C GLU A 99 5.76 8.47 -8.42
N GLN A 100 5.88 9.78 -8.57
CA GLN A 100 7.00 10.58 -8.09
C GLN A 100 6.87 10.79 -6.58
N THR A 101 8.00 10.84 -5.86
CA THR A 101 7.98 11.17 -4.43
C THR A 101 7.63 12.66 -4.22
N GLY A 102 6.82 12.94 -3.19
CA GLY A 102 6.34 14.28 -2.90
C GLY A 102 5.03 14.62 -3.63
N THR A 103 4.59 15.85 -3.46
CA THR A 103 3.35 16.37 -4.07
C THR A 103 3.55 17.81 -4.49
N GLU A 104 2.84 18.21 -5.53
CA GLU A 104 2.62 19.62 -5.82
C GLU A 104 1.48 20.14 -4.95
N LEU A 105 1.69 21.29 -4.31
CA LEU A 105 0.65 21.95 -3.52
C LEU A 105 -0.23 22.81 -4.44
N GLY A 106 -1.53 22.85 -4.16
CA GLY A 106 -2.47 23.64 -4.94
C GLY A 106 -3.82 23.81 -4.23
N GLY A 107 -4.85 24.06 -5.04
CA GLY A 107 -6.21 24.34 -4.59
C GLY A 107 -6.34 25.67 -3.85
N LYS A 108 -7.58 26.01 -3.45
CA LYS A 108 -7.89 27.31 -2.83
C LYS A 108 -7.11 27.58 -1.55
N SER A 109 -6.80 26.53 -0.79
CA SER A 109 -6.06 26.63 0.48
C SER A 109 -4.54 26.68 0.31
N GLY A 110 -4.00 26.39 -0.88
CA GLY A 110 -2.55 26.17 -1.09
C GLY A 110 -1.99 24.96 -0.34
N LYS A 111 -2.85 24.12 0.27
CA LYS A 111 -2.48 22.94 1.08
C LYS A 111 -2.97 21.64 0.45
N GLU A 112 -3.74 21.71 -0.63
CA GLU A 112 -4.23 20.53 -1.34
C GLU A 112 -3.11 19.91 -2.18
N ARG A 113 -3.19 18.61 -2.44
CA ARG A 113 -2.06 17.86 -2.98
C ARG A 113 -2.41 17.28 -4.33
N LYS A 114 -1.55 17.55 -5.32
CA LYS A 114 -1.51 16.89 -6.62
C LYS A 114 -0.34 15.91 -6.65
N SER A 115 -0.65 14.64 -6.85
CA SER A 115 0.36 13.58 -7.00
C SER A 115 0.91 13.63 -8.42
N ARG A 116 2.17 13.26 -8.63
CA ARG A 116 2.76 13.25 -9.97
C ARG A 116 3.26 11.86 -10.32
N LEU A 117 3.25 11.53 -11.60
CA LEU A 117 3.86 10.30 -12.09
C LEU A 117 5.38 10.48 -12.18
N GLN A 118 6.13 9.40 -11.98
CA GLN A 118 7.58 9.41 -12.07
C GLN A 118 8.01 9.71 -13.51
N PRO A 119 8.71 10.84 -13.77
CA PRO A 119 9.16 11.16 -15.13
C PRO A 119 10.04 10.05 -15.71
N GLY A 120 9.79 9.70 -16.97
CA GLY A 120 10.53 8.66 -17.68
C GLY A 120 10.20 7.23 -17.26
N TRP A 121 9.21 7.00 -16.40
CA TRP A 121 8.76 5.66 -16.00
C TRP A 121 7.26 5.47 -16.32
N ASP A 122 6.97 4.50 -17.17
CA ASP A 122 5.61 4.15 -17.59
C ASP A 122 5.29 2.67 -17.31
N ILE A 123 4.07 2.25 -17.64
CA ILE A 123 3.61 0.89 -17.38
C ILE A 123 4.32 -0.14 -18.25
N SER A 124 4.70 0.23 -19.49
CA SER A 124 5.49 -0.65 -20.38
C SER A 124 6.83 -1.01 -19.76
N LYS A 125 7.52 -0.05 -19.13
CA LYS A 125 8.80 -0.26 -18.43
C LYS A 125 8.60 -1.10 -17.18
N THR A 126 7.50 -0.89 -16.46
CA THR A 126 7.13 -1.73 -15.31
C THR A 126 6.94 -3.19 -15.71
N LYS A 127 6.23 -3.45 -16.82
CA LYS A 127 6.07 -4.79 -17.40
C LYS A 127 7.42 -5.38 -17.82
N ARG A 128 8.24 -4.61 -18.53
CA ARG A 128 9.55 -5.05 -19.04
C ARG A 128 10.55 -5.36 -17.90
N ALA A 129 10.42 -4.69 -16.77
CA ALA A 129 11.18 -4.97 -15.55
C ALA A 129 10.74 -6.27 -14.84
N GLY A 130 9.72 -6.97 -15.34
CA GLY A 130 9.25 -8.23 -14.77
C GLY A 130 8.41 -8.06 -13.50
N ALA A 131 7.86 -6.87 -13.25
CA ALA A 131 6.94 -6.66 -12.14
C ALA A 131 5.66 -7.48 -12.32
N ASN A 132 5.12 -7.98 -11.21
CA ASN A 132 3.84 -8.68 -11.18
C ASN A 132 2.66 -7.74 -11.01
N ALA A 133 2.87 -6.50 -10.57
CA ALA A 133 1.85 -5.46 -10.48
C ALA A 133 2.44 -4.05 -10.51
N VAL A 134 1.60 -3.11 -10.90
CA VAL A 134 1.86 -1.67 -10.80
C VAL A 134 1.30 -1.17 -9.48
N LYS A 135 2.03 -0.29 -8.81
CA LYS A 135 1.51 0.46 -7.67
C LYS A 135 1.51 1.95 -7.96
N LEU A 136 0.43 2.65 -7.63
CA LEU A 136 0.34 4.12 -7.63
C LEU A 136 -0.06 4.60 -6.24
N LEU A 137 0.63 5.59 -5.67
CA LEU A 137 0.13 6.34 -4.52
C LEU A 137 -0.45 7.69 -4.95
N ILE A 138 -1.66 7.96 -4.46
CA ILE A 138 -2.35 9.23 -4.62
C ILE A 138 -2.72 9.81 -3.25
N TYR A 139 -2.41 11.09 -3.06
CA TYR A 139 -3.02 11.88 -1.99
C TYR A 139 -4.40 12.34 -2.43
N TYR A 140 -5.45 11.98 -1.70
CA TYR A 140 -6.82 12.28 -2.11
C TYR A 140 -7.70 12.72 -0.95
N ARG A 141 -8.56 13.68 -1.28
CA ARG A 141 -9.62 14.23 -0.44
C ARG A 141 -10.78 14.58 -1.37
N GLY A 142 -11.92 13.90 -1.26
CA GLY A 142 -13.09 14.18 -2.12
C GLY A 142 -13.70 15.57 -1.89
N ASP A 143 -13.39 16.17 -0.74
CA ASP A 143 -13.76 17.52 -0.34
C ASP A 143 -12.71 18.60 -0.68
N ALA A 144 -11.69 18.26 -1.48
CA ALA A 144 -10.74 19.23 -2.04
C ALA A 144 -11.36 20.04 -3.20
N SER A 145 -10.63 21.03 -3.72
CA SER A 145 -11.07 21.86 -4.83
C SER A 145 -11.31 20.98 -6.08
N PRO A 146 -12.40 21.22 -6.86
CA PRO A 146 -12.80 20.34 -7.96
C PRO A 146 -11.70 20.02 -8.97
N GLU A 147 -10.84 21.00 -9.28
CA GLU A 147 -9.71 20.84 -10.19
C GLU A 147 -8.59 19.94 -9.63
N VAL A 148 -8.41 19.90 -8.31
CA VAL A 148 -7.46 18.97 -7.66
C VAL A 148 -8.05 17.57 -7.67
N VAL A 149 -9.32 17.43 -7.32
CA VAL A 149 -10.05 16.15 -7.35
C VAL A 149 -10.01 15.55 -8.75
N GLN A 150 -10.36 16.33 -9.78
CA GLN A 150 -10.37 15.87 -11.16
C GLN A 150 -8.98 15.47 -11.64
N TYR A 151 -7.96 16.27 -11.37
CA TYR A 151 -6.57 15.95 -11.73
C TYR A 151 -6.11 14.60 -11.15
N GLN A 152 -6.48 14.30 -9.90
CA GLN A 152 -6.14 13.02 -9.28
C GLN A 152 -6.91 11.86 -9.92
N LYS A 153 -8.22 12.03 -10.22
CA LYS A 153 -9.03 11.03 -10.93
C LYS A 153 -8.46 10.73 -12.32
N ASP A 154 -8.10 11.75 -13.08
CA ASP A 154 -7.51 11.62 -14.42
C ASP A 154 -6.18 10.84 -14.36
N THR A 155 -5.37 11.12 -13.34
CA THR A 155 -4.11 10.39 -13.12
C THR A 155 -4.36 8.92 -12.81
N ILE A 156 -5.36 8.60 -11.99
CA ILE A 156 -5.72 7.22 -11.65
C ILE A 156 -6.26 6.47 -12.87
N LEU A 157 -7.14 7.10 -13.66
CA LEU A 157 -7.69 6.54 -14.90
C LEU A 157 -6.59 6.20 -15.89
N LYS A 158 -5.66 7.14 -16.14
CA LYS A 158 -4.52 6.93 -17.04
C LYS A 158 -3.67 5.72 -16.66
N ILE A 159 -3.43 5.52 -15.35
CA ILE A 159 -2.68 4.35 -14.89
C ILE A 159 -3.50 3.07 -15.01
N GLY A 160 -4.81 3.13 -14.76
CA GLY A 160 -5.72 2.00 -14.96
C GLY A 160 -5.74 1.53 -16.42
N GLU A 161 -5.79 2.46 -17.38
CA GLU A 161 -5.71 2.17 -18.82
C GLU A 161 -4.40 1.49 -19.19
N GLY A 162 -3.26 2.01 -18.72
CA GLY A 162 -1.96 1.37 -18.95
C GLY A 162 -1.89 -0.03 -18.31
N CYS A 163 -2.42 -0.23 -17.11
CA CYS A 163 -2.44 -1.55 -16.47
C CYS A 163 -3.27 -2.56 -17.25
N GLU A 164 -4.36 -2.13 -17.89
CA GLU A 164 -5.14 -2.98 -18.78
C GLU A 164 -4.41 -3.29 -20.09
N GLU A 165 -3.79 -2.29 -20.72
CA GLU A 165 -3.02 -2.45 -21.95
C GLU A 165 -1.86 -3.45 -21.79
N TYR A 166 -1.10 -3.35 -20.69
CA TYR A 166 0.06 -4.20 -20.42
C TYR A 166 -0.25 -5.47 -19.62
N ASP A 167 -1.55 -5.72 -19.38
CA ASP A 167 -2.09 -6.84 -18.61
C ASP A 167 -1.35 -7.06 -17.28
N LEU A 168 -1.36 -6.03 -16.44
CA LEU A 168 -0.82 -6.01 -15.08
C LEU A 168 -1.92 -5.69 -14.07
N PRO A 169 -1.91 -6.33 -12.89
CA PRO A 169 -2.70 -5.89 -11.75
C PRO A 169 -2.34 -4.46 -11.34
N TYR A 170 -3.37 -3.69 -11.05
CA TYR A 170 -3.24 -2.33 -10.54
C TYR A 170 -3.53 -2.27 -9.03
N VAL A 171 -2.50 -1.91 -8.25
CA VAL A 171 -2.62 -1.63 -6.81
C VAL A 171 -2.66 -0.11 -6.59
N LEU A 172 -3.82 0.42 -6.24
CA LEU A 172 -3.99 1.84 -5.95
C LEU A 172 -3.86 2.10 -4.45
N GLU A 173 -2.87 2.88 -4.05
CA GLU A 173 -2.69 3.38 -2.70
C GLU A 173 -3.30 4.76 -2.55
N ILE A 174 -4.22 4.93 -1.60
CA ILE A 174 -4.81 6.23 -1.30
C ILE A 174 -4.44 6.66 0.11
N VAL A 175 -4.00 7.92 0.24
CA VAL A 175 -3.63 8.52 1.52
C VAL A 175 -4.36 9.85 1.68
N SER A 176 -5.17 9.94 2.73
CA SER A 176 -5.76 11.19 3.19
C SER A 176 -4.73 12.10 3.82
N TYR A 177 -5.03 13.39 3.88
CA TYR A 177 -4.18 14.38 4.52
C TYR A 177 -5.03 15.52 5.09
N PRO A 178 -4.63 16.12 6.21
CA PRO A 178 -5.27 17.32 6.72
C PRO A 178 -4.94 18.50 5.79
N PHE A 179 -5.95 19.31 5.46
CA PHE A 179 -5.73 20.55 4.70
C PHE A 179 -6.64 21.70 5.11
N LYS A 180 -7.74 21.42 5.80
CA LYS A 180 -8.60 22.45 6.40
C LYS A 180 -7.90 23.08 7.61
N GLU A 181 -8.30 24.30 7.94
CA GLU A 181 -7.67 25.08 9.03
C GLU A 181 -7.80 24.42 10.40
N ASP A 182 -8.92 23.70 10.63
CA ASP A 182 -9.21 22.99 11.86
C ASP A 182 -8.65 21.55 11.90
N GLU A 183 -7.87 21.16 10.88
CA GLU A 183 -7.28 19.84 10.78
C GLU A 183 -5.77 19.86 11.04
N GLY A 184 -5.31 18.85 11.78
CA GLY A 184 -3.90 18.59 12.01
C GLY A 184 -3.60 17.09 11.98
N LYS A 185 -2.33 16.72 11.82
CA LYS A 185 -1.92 15.31 11.69
C LYS A 185 -2.27 14.47 12.93
N ASP A 186 -2.13 15.05 14.12
CA ASP A 186 -2.48 14.45 15.42
C ASP A 186 -3.48 15.38 16.13
N ASN A 187 -4.69 15.46 15.58
CA ASN A 187 -5.75 16.33 16.07
C ASN A 187 -7.11 15.58 16.08
N PRO A 188 -7.97 15.79 17.11
CA PRO A 188 -9.25 15.09 17.25
C PRO A 188 -10.23 15.35 16.09
N THR A 189 -10.24 16.55 15.49
CA THR A 189 -11.11 16.88 14.35
C THR A 189 -10.78 16.02 13.15
N PHE A 190 -9.49 15.92 12.78
CA PHE A 190 -9.08 15.05 11.68
C PHE A 190 -9.32 13.58 12.02
N ALA A 191 -9.08 13.16 13.27
CA ALA A 191 -9.39 11.80 13.73
C ALA A 191 -10.89 11.46 13.60
N LYS A 192 -11.80 12.39 13.93
CA LYS A 192 -13.26 12.24 13.77
C LYS A 192 -13.68 12.17 12.30
N ARG A 193 -13.02 12.92 11.41
CA ARG A 193 -13.33 12.95 9.96
C ARG A 193 -12.73 11.78 9.17
N LYS A 194 -11.65 11.18 9.68
CA LYS A 194 -10.89 10.13 8.97
C LYS A 194 -11.75 8.96 8.48
N PRO A 195 -12.67 8.37 9.27
CA PRO A 195 -13.49 7.25 8.79
C PRO A 195 -14.25 7.60 7.51
N GLU A 196 -14.94 8.74 7.49
CA GLU A 196 -15.71 9.17 6.32
C GLU A 196 -14.81 9.49 5.12
N ILE A 197 -13.65 10.13 5.32
CA ILE A 197 -12.70 10.39 4.24
C ILE A 197 -12.21 9.07 3.60
N VAL A 198 -11.92 8.06 4.43
CA VAL A 198 -11.46 6.75 3.96
C VAL A 198 -12.59 6.02 3.23
N MET A 199 -13.82 6.11 3.72
CA MET A 199 -14.99 5.55 3.04
C MET A 199 -15.28 6.23 1.70
N ASP A 200 -15.21 7.56 1.65
CA ASP A 200 -15.43 8.36 0.44
C ASP A 200 -14.53 7.91 -0.71
N TYR A 201 -13.21 7.91 -0.51
CA TYR A 201 -12.30 7.51 -1.58
C TYR A 201 -12.38 6.01 -1.90
N THR A 202 -12.70 5.17 -0.92
CA THR A 202 -12.83 3.72 -1.14
C THR A 202 -14.03 3.45 -2.04
N ARG A 203 -15.15 4.14 -1.80
CA ARG A 203 -16.35 4.08 -2.63
C ARG A 203 -16.08 4.60 -4.05
N GLU A 204 -15.40 5.74 -4.17
CA GLU A 204 -15.08 6.32 -5.47
C GLU A 204 -14.18 5.41 -6.31
N PHE A 205 -13.04 4.97 -5.77
CA PHE A 205 -12.03 4.21 -6.52
C PHE A 205 -12.30 2.70 -6.58
N SER A 206 -13.44 2.27 -6.06
CA SER A 206 -14.04 0.96 -6.33
C SER A 206 -14.81 0.92 -7.65
N LYS A 207 -15.01 2.06 -8.33
CA LYS A 207 -15.72 2.04 -9.61
C LYS A 207 -14.89 1.38 -10.71
N PRO A 208 -15.53 0.61 -11.63
CA PRO A 208 -14.83 -0.19 -12.62
C PRO A 208 -14.04 0.64 -13.64
N GLU A 209 -14.42 1.89 -13.92
CA GLU A 209 -13.69 2.75 -14.87
C GLU A 209 -12.21 2.96 -14.48
N TYR A 210 -11.88 2.91 -13.19
CA TYR A 210 -10.51 3.07 -12.69
C TYR A 210 -9.65 1.82 -12.86
N LYS A 211 -10.25 0.67 -13.19
CA LYS A 211 -9.56 -0.61 -13.47
C LYS A 211 -8.62 -1.06 -12.35
N VAL A 212 -8.88 -0.62 -11.11
CA VAL A 212 -8.14 -1.03 -9.92
C VAL A 212 -8.39 -2.51 -9.65
N ASN A 213 -7.34 -3.25 -9.26
CA ASN A 213 -7.47 -4.66 -8.89
C ASN A 213 -7.33 -4.89 -7.39
N ILE A 214 -6.57 -4.04 -6.69
CA ILE A 214 -6.40 -4.09 -5.23
C ILE A 214 -6.33 -2.66 -4.71
N LEU A 215 -7.09 -2.36 -3.66
CA LEU A 215 -6.99 -1.09 -2.94
C LEU A 215 -6.02 -1.23 -1.76
N LYS A 216 -5.04 -0.34 -1.66
CA LYS A 216 -4.17 -0.17 -0.48
C LYS A 216 -4.63 1.08 0.26
N ILE A 217 -5.34 0.90 1.36
CA ILE A 217 -6.02 1.99 2.04
C ILE A 217 -5.49 2.18 3.46
N GLU A 218 -5.73 3.37 4.01
CA GLU A 218 -5.44 3.63 5.42
C GLU A 218 -6.35 2.81 6.33
N PHE A 219 -5.87 2.51 7.53
CA PHE A 219 -6.77 2.09 8.60
C PHE A 219 -7.79 3.22 8.86
N PRO A 220 -9.12 2.92 8.93
CA PRO A 220 -10.17 3.96 8.91
C PRO A 220 -10.21 4.84 10.16
N ALA A 221 -9.41 4.52 11.18
CA ALA A 221 -9.33 5.27 12.43
C ALA A 221 -7.87 5.60 12.78
N ASN A 222 -7.70 6.53 13.71
CA ASN A 222 -6.47 6.72 14.46
C ASN A 222 -6.70 6.10 15.85
N LEU A 223 -6.16 4.91 16.08
CA LEU A 223 -6.44 4.17 17.32
C LEU A 223 -6.06 4.94 18.58
N LYS A 224 -5.15 5.92 18.49
CA LYS A 224 -4.78 6.79 19.62
C LYS A 224 -5.93 7.67 20.13
N TYR A 225 -7.02 7.82 19.36
CA TYR A 225 -8.25 8.49 19.76
C TYR A 225 -9.39 7.49 20.05
N CYS A 226 -9.12 6.19 20.05
CA CYS A 226 -10.07 5.15 20.44
C CYS A 226 -10.04 4.99 21.96
N ARG A 227 -11.20 4.94 22.63
CA ARG A 227 -11.34 4.86 24.10
C ARG A 227 -10.39 3.84 24.76
N GLU A 228 -10.24 2.69 24.13
CA GLU A 228 -9.44 1.56 24.62
C GLU A 228 -7.92 1.83 24.60
N PHE A 229 -7.47 2.81 23.79
CA PHE A 229 -6.05 3.13 23.60
C PHE A 229 -5.72 4.60 23.87
N SER A 230 -6.72 5.45 24.12
CA SER A 230 -6.57 6.92 24.22
C SER A 230 -5.82 7.39 25.46
N ASN A 231 -5.52 6.48 26.40
CA ASN A 231 -4.63 6.75 27.54
C ASN A 231 -3.12 6.65 27.18
N GLY A 232 -2.78 6.63 25.89
CA GLY A 232 -1.39 6.66 25.42
C GLY A 232 -0.76 5.29 25.20
N GLU A 233 -1.54 4.25 24.91
CA GLU A 233 -1.04 2.86 24.75
C GLU A 233 0.10 2.75 23.72
N PHE A 234 0.05 3.54 22.65
CA PHE A 234 1.01 3.45 21.55
C PHE A 234 2.18 4.43 21.64
N ASP A 235 2.00 5.58 22.29
CA ASP A 235 3.00 6.66 22.27
C ASP A 235 3.11 7.46 23.57
N GLY A 236 2.48 7.01 24.66
CA GLY A 236 2.52 7.65 25.97
C GLY A 236 1.71 8.95 26.07
N LYS A 237 1.04 9.40 24.99
CA LYS A 237 0.27 10.65 24.99
C LYS A 237 -1.22 10.37 25.15
N LYS A 238 -1.78 10.83 26.27
CA LYS A 238 -3.23 10.82 26.51
C LYS A 238 -3.93 11.75 25.52
N ARG A 239 -5.06 11.30 24.98
CA ARG A 239 -5.93 12.02 24.05
C ARG A 239 -7.39 11.89 24.49
N GLU A 240 -8.21 12.85 24.06
CA GLU A 240 -9.66 12.71 24.13
C GLU A 240 -10.09 11.51 23.27
N SER A 241 -10.99 10.69 23.81
CA SER A 241 -11.59 9.61 23.03
C SER A 241 -12.64 10.17 22.07
N VAL A 242 -12.56 9.81 20.80
CA VAL A 242 -13.51 10.25 19.76
C VAL A 242 -14.34 9.12 19.17
N TYR A 243 -13.95 7.86 19.40
CA TYR A 243 -14.72 6.65 19.13
C TYR A 243 -14.29 5.53 20.08
N ASN A 244 -15.03 4.44 20.11
CA ASN A 244 -14.67 3.19 20.78
C ASN A 244 -14.42 2.06 19.78
N LEU A 245 -13.89 0.93 20.28
CA LEU A 245 -13.48 -0.19 19.44
C LEU A 245 -14.63 -0.79 18.61
N SER A 246 -15.88 -0.71 19.09
CA SER A 246 -17.04 -1.19 18.32
C SER A 246 -17.27 -0.34 17.07
N GLU A 247 -17.17 0.98 17.19
CA GLU A 247 -17.28 1.91 16.06
C GLU A 247 -16.14 1.67 15.05
N VAL A 248 -14.90 1.49 15.54
CA VAL A 248 -13.75 1.18 14.68
C VAL A 248 -13.93 -0.11 13.89
N LYS A 249 -14.47 -1.15 14.51
CA LYS A 249 -14.80 -2.42 13.82
C LYS A 249 -15.86 -2.20 12.74
N GLU A 250 -16.89 -1.40 13.04
CA GLU A 250 -17.94 -1.09 12.09
C GLU A 250 -17.41 -0.33 10.88
N TYR A 251 -16.49 0.63 11.08
CA TYR A 251 -15.82 1.29 9.96
C TYR A 251 -15.09 0.29 9.05
N CYS A 252 -14.41 -0.71 9.62
CA CYS A 252 -13.72 -1.74 8.83
C CYS A 252 -14.70 -2.61 8.03
N LYS A 253 -15.85 -2.98 8.62
CA LYS A 253 -16.89 -3.72 7.90
C LYS A 253 -17.49 -2.90 6.77
N GLU A 254 -17.74 -1.61 7.00
CA GLU A 254 -18.25 -0.73 5.95
C GLU A 254 -17.27 -0.62 4.79
N LEU A 255 -15.96 -0.55 5.05
CA LEU A 255 -14.95 -0.64 4.00
C LEU A 255 -15.05 -1.94 3.19
N ALA A 256 -15.27 -3.09 3.84
CA ALA A 256 -15.50 -4.35 3.14
C ALA A 256 -16.80 -4.35 2.31
N ASN A 257 -17.84 -3.67 2.78
CA ASN A 257 -19.12 -3.54 2.07
C ASN A 257 -19.02 -2.65 0.83
N ILE A 258 -18.29 -1.53 0.90
CA ILE A 258 -18.19 -0.58 -0.22
C ILE A 258 -17.06 -0.92 -1.20
N SER A 259 -15.98 -1.59 -0.75
CA SER A 259 -14.86 -1.94 -1.62
C SER A 259 -15.28 -2.96 -2.65
N SER A 260 -15.22 -2.64 -3.95
CA SER A 260 -15.58 -3.59 -5.02
C SER A 260 -14.48 -4.60 -5.33
N VAL A 261 -13.26 -4.36 -4.84
CA VAL A 261 -12.07 -5.18 -5.05
C VAL A 261 -11.42 -5.56 -3.71
N PRO A 262 -10.55 -6.59 -3.65
CA PRO A 262 -9.80 -6.87 -2.44
C PRO A 262 -9.03 -5.65 -1.96
N TRP A 263 -8.98 -5.46 -0.64
CA TRP A 263 -8.28 -4.33 -0.04
C TRP A 263 -7.29 -4.80 1.03
N VAL A 264 -6.21 -4.04 1.18
CA VAL A 264 -5.17 -4.25 2.18
C VAL A 264 -4.92 -2.96 2.93
N ILE A 265 -4.54 -3.05 4.21
CA ILE A 265 -4.16 -1.86 4.95
C ILE A 265 -2.68 -1.52 4.80
N LEU A 266 -2.40 -0.21 4.76
CA LEU A 266 -1.07 0.37 4.85
C LEU A 266 -0.75 0.78 6.29
N SER A 267 0.54 0.82 6.64
CA SER A 267 0.95 1.13 8.02
C SER A 267 0.92 2.62 8.36
N ALA A 268 0.84 3.51 7.39
CA ALA A 268 0.81 4.99 7.54
C ALA A 268 2.00 5.62 8.31
N GLY A 269 2.96 4.82 8.79
CA GLY A 269 4.05 5.27 9.65
C GLY A 269 3.73 5.21 11.14
N VAL A 270 2.72 4.44 11.54
CA VAL A 270 2.58 4.00 12.94
C VAL A 270 3.64 2.94 13.26
N ASP A 271 3.93 2.77 14.54
CA ASP A 271 4.90 1.77 14.99
C ASP A 271 4.32 0.35 14.95
N ILE A 272 5.18 -0.67 15.04
CA ILE A 272 4.76 -2.07 14.90
C ILE A 272 3.66 -2.48 15.88
N LYS A 273 3.70 -1.96 17.13
CA LYS A 273 2.70 -2.27 18.16
C LYS A 273 1.29 -1.87 17.71
N GLU A 274 1.14 -0.64 17.23
CA GLU A 274 -0.13 -0.13 16.70
C GLU A 274 -0.52 -0.86 15.40
N PHE A 275 0.45 -1.09 14.51
CA PHE A 275 0.16 -1.71 13.21
C PHE A 275 -0.34 -3.16 13.35
N ILE A 276 0.16 -3.92 14.32
CA ILE A 276 -0.35 -5.27 14.63
C ILE A 276 -1.85 -5.21 14.99
N VAL A 277 -2.26 -4.23 15.80
CA VAL A 277 -3.67 -4.05 16.18
C VAL A 277 -4.50 -3.64 14.96
N ASN A 278 -4.01 -2.71 14.13
CA ASN A 278 -4.67 -2.31 12.89
C ASN A 278 -4.90 -3.51 11.96
N VAL A 279 -3.87 -4.34 11.75
CA VAL A 279 -3.96 -5.54 10.87
C VAL A 279 -4.98 -6.52 11.42
N LYS A 280 -4.95 -6.79 12.72
CA LYS A 280 -5.92 -7.70 13.36
C LYS A 280 -7.35 -7.21 13.14
N LEU A 281 -7.64 -5.96 13.49
CA LEU A 281 -8.98 -5.38 13.37
C LEU A 281 -9.47 -5.34 11.92
N ALA A 282 -8.62 -4.92 10.97
CA ALA A 282 -9.00 -4.84 9.56
C ALA A 282 -9.28 -6.22 8.97
N THR A 283 -8.42 -7.21 9.26
CA THR A 283 -8.56 -8.56 8.69
C THR A 283 -9.71 -9.35 9.29
N GLU A 284 -10.01 -9.17 10.59
CA GLU A 284 -11.23 -9.71 11.22
C GLU A 284 -12.53 -9.15 10.61
N ASN A 285 -12.46 -8.01 9.90
CA ASN A 285 -13.61 -7.31 9.34
C ASN A 285 -13.52 -7.14 7.81
N GLY A 286 -12.84 -8.06 7.10
CA GLY A 286 -12.95 -8.20 5.65
C GLY A 286 -11.75 -7.77 4.82
N ALA A 287 -10.68 -7.24 5.43
CA ALA A 287 -9.44 -6.97 4.68
C ALA A 287 -8.79 -8.27 4.18
N SER A 288 -8.19 -8.22 2.99
CA SER A 288 -7.44 -9.34 2.40
C SER A 288 -5.98 -9.40 2.84
N GLY A 289 -5.58 -8.50 3.73
CA GLY A 289 -4.29 -8.52 4.41
C GLY A 289 -3.67 -7.13 4.56
N PHE A 290 -2.36 -7.03 4.37
CA PHE A 290 -1.59 -5.81 4.57
C PHE A 290 -0.50 -5.62 3.51
N LEU A 291 -0.16 -4.36 3.24
CA LEU A 291 1.04 -3.96 2.51
C LEU A 291 1.82 -2.97 3.39
N GLY A 292 2.63 -3.54 4.28
CA GLY A 292 3.28 -2.86 5.39
C GLY A 292 4.72 -2.47 5.06
N GLY A 293 5.12 -1.26 5.41
CA GLY A 293 6.49 -0.78 5.20
C GLY A 293 7.15 -0.39 6.50
N ARG A 294 7.23 0.91 6.76
CA ARG A 294 7.94 1.52 7.91
C ARG A 294 7.68 0.82 9.25
N ALA A 295 6.45 0.45 9.57
CA ALA A 295 6.15 -0.26 10.83
C ALA A 295 6.99 -1.54 11.01
N ILE A 296 7.41 -2.18 9.92
CA ILE A 296 8.19 -3.42 9.93
C ILE A 296 9.69 -3.13 10.09
N TRP A 297 10.22 -2.14 9.37
CA TRP A 297 11.66 -1.98 9.18
C TRP A 297 12.26 -0.65 9.65
N GLN A 298 11.46 0.35 10.03
CA GLN A 298 11.96 1.73 10.29
C GLN A 298 13.00 1.79 11.41
N ASP A 299 12.88 0.93 12.42
CA ASP A 299 13.82 0.87 13.54
C ASP A 299 15.22 0.40 13.12
N ALA A 300 15.34 -0.28 11.96
CA ALA A 300 16.63 -0.61 11.37
C ALA A 300 17.43 0.65 11.00
N ALA A 301 16.76 1.76 10.67
CA ALA A 301 17.42 3.00 10.29
C ALA A 301 18.32 3.56 11.38
N LYS A 302 18.03 3.30 12.65
CA LYS A 302 18.82 3.72 13.82
C LYS A 302 20.27 3.21 13.79
N TYR A 303 20.51 2.11 13.08
CA TYR A 303 21.83 1.50 12.97
C TYR A 303 22.62 1.97 11.74
N TYR A 304 21.99 2.68 10.80
CA TYR A 304 22.68 3.16 9.61
C TYR A 304 23.67 4.29 9.98
N PRO A 305 24.91 4.34 9.44
CA PRO A 305 25.44 3.59 8.29
C PRO A 305 26.11 2.24 8.62
N ASP A 306 26.02 1.74 9.85
CA ASP A 306 26.49 0.40 10.23
C ASP A 306 25.55 -0.67 9.64
N VAL A 307 25.86 -1.08 8.40
CA VAL A 307 25.04 -2.02 7.63
C VAL A 307 24.96 -3.39 8.30
N GLU A 308 26.03 -3.84 8.97
CA GLU A 308 26.05 -5.14 9.63
C GLU A 308 25.06 -5.17 10.80
N LYS A 309 25.10 -4.16 11.69
CA LYS A 309 24.11 -4.06 12.79
C LYS A 309 22.69 -3.84 12.29
N MET A 310 22.53 -3.07 11.21
CA MET A 310 21.23 -2.90 10.56
C MET A 310 20.69 -4.25 10.05
N GLU A 311 21.51 -5.03 9.37
CA GLU A 311 21.15 -6.36 8.86
C GLU A 311 20.87 -7.36 10.01
N GLU A 312 21.62 -7.28 11.12
CA GLU A 312 21.36 -8.06 12.33
C GLU A 312 19.97 -7.74 12.93
N TRP A 313 19.65 -6.45 13.06
CA TRP A 313 18.33 -6.04 13.55
C TRP A 313 17.21 -6.48 12.61
N LEU A 314 17.40 -6.36 11.29
CA LEU A 314 16.43 -6.82 10.30
C LEU A 314 16.20 -8.33 10.41
N SER A 315 17.27 -9.11 10.57
CA SER A 315 17.22 -10.57 10.64
C SER A 315 16.58 -11.10 11.93
N THR A 316 16.53 -10.27 12.97
CA THR A 316 15.92 -10.60 14.26
C THR A 316 14.57 -9.90 14.43
N SER A 317 14.58 -8.63 14.80
CA SER A 317 13.39 -7.83 15.10
C SER A 317 12.52 -7.59 13.86
N GLY A 318 13.12 -7.31 12.70
CA GLY A 318 12.40 -7.14 11.44
C GLY A 318 11.62 -8.40 11.03
N VAL A 319 12.27 -9.57 11.10
CA VAL A 319 11.63 -10.88 10.86
C VAL A 319 10.54 -11.17 11.89
N ASN A 320 10.79 -10.90 13.18
CA ASN A 320 9.79 -11.08 14.23
C ASN A 320 8.56 -10.18 14.03
N ASN A 321 8.75 -8.96 13.52
CA ASN A 321 7.65 -8.07 13.16
C ASN A 321 6.75 -8.72 12.08
N PHE A 322 7.34 -9.37 11.07
CA PHE A 322 6.58 -10.15 10.09
C PHE A 322 5.82 -11.31 10.74
N HIS A 323 6.46 -12.10 11.61
CA HIS A 323 5.79 -13.22 12.28
C HIS A 323 4.56 -12.76 13.07
N LYS A 324 4.67 -11.63 13.79
CA LYS A 324 3.54 -11.04 14.51
C LYS A 324 2.42 -10.57 13.57
N LEU A 325 2.77 -9.99 12.41
CA LEU A 325 1.78 -9.59 11.41
C LEU A 325 1.13 -10.79 10.71
N TYR A 326 1.84 -11.91 10.53
CA TYR A 326 1.26 -13.17 10.06
C TYR A 326 0.19 -13.68 11.05
N ALA A 327 0.51 -13.68 12.35
CA ALA A 327 -0.44 -14.06 13.39
C ALA A 327 -1.65 -13.11 13.42
N ALA A 328 -1.42 -11.79 13.35
CA ALA A 328 -2.48 -10.78 13.33
C ALA A 328 -3.39 -10.87 12.11
N SER A 329 -2.85 -11.27 10.94
CA SER A 329 -3.58 -11.40 9.68
C SER A 329 -4.13 -12.81 9.43
N LYS A 330 -4.21 -13.67 10.45
CA LYS A 330 -4.73 -15.05 10.30
C LYS A 330 -6.14 -15.06 9.69
N ASN A 331 -6.97 -14.08 10.06
CA ASN A 331 -8.37 -13.96 9.63
C ASN A 331 -8.54 -13.17 8.31
N ALA A 332 -7.45 -12.79 7.64
CA ALA A 332 -7.54 -12.07 6.37
C ALA A 332 -8.35 -12.86 5.34
N THR A 333 -9.21 -12.17 4.60
CA THR A 333 -10.05 -12.77 3.56
C THR A 333 -9.19 -13.13 2.35
N PRO A 334 -9.05 -14.42 1.97
CA PRO A 334 -8.36 -14.79 0.75
C PRO A 334 -8.94 -14.03 -0.46
N TYR A 335 -8.11 -13.50 -1.34
CA TYR A 335 -8.58 -12.62 -2.42
C TYR A 335 -9.67 -13.28 -3.28
N PHE A 336 -9.58 -14.59 -3.51
CA PHE A 336 -10.55 -15.34 -4.31
C PHE A 336 -11.90 -15.53 -3.62
N ASN A 337 -12.00 -15.33 -2.30
CA ASN A 337 -13.26 -15.30 -1.54
C ASN A 337 -13.86 -13.90 -1.47
N HIS A 338 -13.15 -12.86 -1.94
CA HIS A 338 -13.72 -11.53 -2.05
C HIS A 338 -14.90 -11.55 -3.05
N LYS A 339 -15.93 -10.73 -2.81
CA LYS A 339 -17.17 -10.70 -3.63
C LYS A 339 -16.93 -10.47 -5.13
N SER A 340 -15.82 -9.82 -5.50
CA SER A 340 -15.40 -9.65 -6.90
C SER A 340 -14.98 -10.93 -7.60
N PHE A 341 -14.49 -11.93 -6.84
CA PHE A 341 -14.04 -13.22 -7.35
C PHE A 341 -15.01 -14.35 -7.03
N LYS A 342 -15.82 -14.19 -5.97
CA LYS A 342 -16.78 -15.16 -5.42
C LYS A 342 -16.12 -16.41 -4.81
N SER A 343 -15.33 -17.14 -5.60
CA SER A 343 -14.53 -18.29 -5.18
C SER A 343 -13.40 -18.53 -6.19
N PHE A 344 -12.40 -19.34 -5.84
CA PHE A 344 -11.34 -19.72 -6.79
C PHE A 344 -11.88 -20.47 -8.02
N THR A 345 -12.93 -21.29 -7.85
CA THR A 345 -13.55 -22.08 -8.94
C THR A 345 -14.45 -21.25 -9.87
N ASN A 346 -14.82 -20.03 -9.45
CA ASN A 346 -15.61 -19.10 -10.24
C ASN A 346 -14.75 -18.23 -11.17
N ILE A 347 -13.43 -18.24 -10.99
CA ILE A 347 -12.49 -17.46 -11.81
C ILE A 347 -12.23 -18.21 -13.12
N GLU A 348 -12.42 -17.51 -14.24
CA GLU A 348 -12.07 -18.00 -15.57
C GLU A 348 -11.20 -16.99 -16.30
N LEU A 349 -10.32 -17.51 -17.17
CA LEU A 349 -9.56 -16.64 -18.06
C LEU A 349 -10.52 -15.97 -19.04
N ASP A 350 -10.40 -14.65 -19.15
CA ASP A 350 -11.01 -13.93 -20.24
C ASP A 350 -10.50 -14.49 -21.57
N LEU A 351 -11.37 -14.56 -22.58
CA LEU A 351 -11.09 -15.21 -23.87
C LEU A 351 -10.72 -16.72 -23.80
N GLY A 352 -10.92 -17.39 -22.66
CA GLY A 352 -10.65 -18.82 -22.51
C GLY A 352 -11.40 -19.69 -23.53
N GLY A 353 -10.69 -20.64 -24.14
CA GLY A 353 -11.22 -21.54 -25.18
C GLY A 353 -10.12 -21.99 -26.14
N GLU A 354 -10.48 -22.80 -27.15
CA GLU A 354 -9.52 -23.38 -28.11
C GLU A 354 -8.71 -22.31 -28.86
N ASN A 355 -9.30 -21.15 -29.15
CA ASN A 355 -8.68 -20.05 -29.89
C ASN A 355 -8.12 -18.92 -29.01
N TRP A 356 -8.03 -19.14 -27.68
CA TRP A 356 -7.52 -18.14 -26.72
C TRP A 356 -6.21 -17.51 -27.18
N TYR A 357 -5.23 -18.33 -27.59
CA TYR A 357 -3.87 -17.88 -27.91
C TYR A 357 -3.81 -17.00 -29.17
N VAL A 358 -4.81 -17.11 -30.05
CA VAL A 358 -4.95 -16.27 -31.25
C VAL A 358 -5.59 -14.93 -30.89
N ASN A 359 -6.59 -14.95 -30.01
CA ASN A 359 -7.36 -13.77 -29.64
C ASN A 359 -6.68 -12.91 -28.56
N TYR A 360 -5.77 -13.50 -27.79
CA TYR A 360 -5.05 -12.82 -26.73
C TYR A 360 -4.00 -11.86 -27.32
N LYS A 361 -4.22 -10.56 -27.13
CA LYS A 361 -3.42 -9.50 -27.75
C LYS A 361 -2.00 -9.49 -27.19
N GLY A 362 -1.01 -9.46 -28.10
CA GLY A 362 0.37 -9.18 -27.76
C GLY A 362 0.60 -7.71 -27.37
N LEU A 363 1.73 -7.44 -26.73
CA LEU A 363 2.21 -6.07 -26.49
C LEU A 363 2.68 -5.49 -27.83
N LYS A 364 2.28 -4.24 -28.12
CA LYS A 364 2.71 -3.53 -29.33
C LYS A 364 4.04 -2.81 -29.12
#